data_AF-A0A2E4QUY9-F1
#
_entry.id   AF-A0A2E4QUY9-F1
#
_cell.length_a   1.000
_cell.length_b   1.000
_cell.length_c   1.000
_cell.angle_alpha   90.00
_cell.angle_beta   90.00
_cell.angle_gamma   90.00
#
_symmetry.space_group_name_H-M   'P 1'
#
loop_
_entity.id
_entity.type
_entity.pdbx_description
1 polymer ?
#
loop_
_entity_poly.entity_id
_entity_poly.type
_entity_poly.pdbx_seq_one_letter_code
_entity_poly.pdbx_strand_id
1 'polypeptide(L)'
;MTPLDQLFWLVVLHFIFDFQLQSDFIARNKSPGSGHVWPWVLSAHAAGHAAAVGFVLSPLFGLAEFAVHWLLDFVKARSDHPAKSEKARAMAFHLDQALHIASKLLWLGLALRFPGLLEYRLF
;
A
#
# COMPACT_ATOMS: atom_id res chain seq x y z
N MET A 1 12.94 -10.99 13.30
CA MET A 1 11.94 -10.03 13.82
C MET A 1 10.80 -10.83 14.43
N THR A 2 10.33 -10.47 15.63
CA THR A 2 9.13 -11.08 16.22
C THR A 2 7.88 -10.66 15.42
N PRO A 3 6.72 -11.35 15.58
CA PRO A 3 5.49 -10.93 14.91
C PRO A 3 5.05 -9.50 15.26
N LEU A 4 5.30 -9.06 16.50
CA LEU A 4 5.00 -7.70 16.93
C LEU A 4 5.92 -6.68 16.24
N ASP A 5 7.21 -6.98 16.11
CA ASP A 5 8.15 -6.12 15.36
C ASP A 5 7.75 -6.02 13.89
N GLN A 6 7.34 -7.14 13.29
CA GLN A 6 6.87 -7.18 11.90
C GLN A 6 5.62 -6.34 11.72
N LEU A 7 4.63 -6.47 12.61
CA LEU A 7 3.42 -5.64 12.57
C LEU A 7 3.74 -4.16 12.69
N PHE A 8 4.60 -3.80 13.65
CA PHE A 8 5.05 -2.44 13.86
C PHE A 8 5.65 -1.88 12.56
N TRP A 9 6.61 -2.58 11.95
CA TRP A 9 7.27 -2.11 10.74
C TRP A 9 6.34 -2.07 9.53
N LEU A 10 5.44 -3.05 9.36
CA LEU A 10 4.45 -3.03 8.29
C LEU A 10 3.56 -1.78 8.35
N VAL A 11 3.09 -1.41 9.55
CA VAL A 11 2.22 -0.23 9.74
C VAL A 11 3.01 1.08 9.66
N VAL A 12 4.21 1.15 10.25
CA VAL A 12 5.02 2.37 10.20
C VAL A 12 5.50 2.66 8.78
N LEU A 13 5.98 1.65 8.06
CA LEU A 13 6.41 1.84 6.67
C LEU A 13 5.25 2.22 5.76
N HIS A 14 4.03 1.70 5.98
CA HIS A 14 2.83 2.18 5.30
C HIS A 14 2.70 3.70 5.40
N PHE A 15 2.76 4.24 6.62
CA PHE A 15 2.64 5.69 6.83
C PHE A 15 3.82 6.47 6.24
N ILE A 16 5.04 5.94 6.34
CA ILE A 16 6.22 6.59 5.74
C ILE A 16 6.04 6.71 4.21
N PHE A 17 5.62 5.64 3.53
CA PHE A 17 5.47 5.64 2.08
C PHE A 17 4.27 6.46 1.58
N ASP A 18 3.14 6.44 2.30
CA ASP A 18 1.93 7.19 1.89
C ASP A 18 2.00 8.69 2.19
N PHE A 19 2.72 9.10 3.25
CA PHE A 19 2.66 10.48 3.74
C PHE A 19 4.00 11.22 3.63
N GLN A 20 5.11 10.56 3.96
CA GLN A 20 6.40 11.23 4.05
C GLN A 20 7.21 11.14 2.76
N LEU A 21 7.19 9.98 2.10
CA LEU A 21 7.90 9.75 0.85
C LEU A 21 7.03 9.98 -0.39
N GLN A 22 5.72 10.12 -0.21
CA GLN A 22 4.84 10.51 -1.29
C GLN A 22 5.02 12.00 -1.60
N SER A 23 5.76 12.30 -2.66
CA SER A 23 5.92 13.67 -3.13
C SER A 23 4.61 14.22 -3.71
N ASP A 24 4.51 15.56 -3.77
CA ASP A 24 3.42 16.26 -4.48
C ASP A 24 3.25 15.78 -5.92
N PHE A 25 4.36 15.43 -6.59
CA PHE A 25 4.31 14.88 -7.93
C PHE A 25 3.56 13.54 -7.96
N ILE A 26 3.88 12.62 -7.04
CA ILE A 26 3.20 11.32 -6.97
C ILE A 26 1.72 11.53 -6.62
N ALA A 27 1.43 12.34 -5.60
CA ALA A 27 0.07 12.58 -5.13
C ALA A 27 -0.87 13.12 -6.24
N ARG A 28 -0.34 13.98 -7.13
CA ARG A 28 -1.13 14.58 -8.22
C ARG A 28 -1.21 13.73 -9.48
N ASN A 29 -0.26 12.81 -9.69
CA ASN A 29 -0.11 12.10 -10.96
C ASN A 29 -0.35 10.58 -10.87
N LYS A 30 -0.68 10.01 -9.71
CA LYS A 30 -0.94 8.56 -9.57
C LYS A 30 -2.36 8.10 -9.93
N SER A 31 -3.22 9.00 -10.39
CA SER A 31 -4.65 8.72 -10.61
C SER A 31 -5.00 8.64 -12.10
N PRO A 32 -5.85 7.70 -12.53
CA PRO A 32 -6.45 7.73 -13.86
C PRO A 32 -7.14 9.08 -14.10
N GLY A 33 -6.75 9.78 -15.16
CA GLY A 33 -7.22 11.15 -15.45
C GLY A 33 -6.19 12.25 -15.20
N SER A 34 -5.06 11.95 -14.54
CA SER A 34 -3.94 12.89 -14.34
C SER A 34 -2.96 12.98 -15.53
N GLY A 35 -3.32 12.43 -16.70
CA GLY A 35 -2.48 12.40 -17.90
C GLY A 35 -1.76 11.07 -18.12
N HIS A 36 -0.94 10.96 -19.16
CA HIS A 36 -0.42 9.66 -19.66
C HIS A 36 0.57 8.96 -18.71
N VAL A 37 1.12 9.69 -17.73
CA VAL A 37 2.13 9.19 -16.81
C VAL A 37 1.55 8.37 -15.65
N TRP A 38 0.24 8.42 -15.43
CA TRP A 38 -0.39 7.82 -14.25
C TRP A 38 -0.08 6.34 -14.02
N PRO A 39 0.01 5.46 -15.04
CA PRO A 39 0.32 4.06 -14.79
C PRO A 39 1.70 3.90 -14.15
N TRP A 40 2.68 4.68 -14.61
CA TRP A 40 4.04 4.64 -14.09
C TRP A 40 4.14 5.21 -12.68
N VAL A 41 3.45 6.33 -12.43
CA VAL A 41 3.46 6.98 -11.12
C VAL A 41 2.75 6.12 -10.07
N LEU A 42 1.60 5.53 -10.41
CA LEU A 42 0.90 4.59 -9.52
C LEU A 42 1.74 3.34 -9.26
N SER A 43 2.37 2.79 -10.29
CA SER A 43 3.23 1.61 -10.15
C SER A 43 4.45 1.90 -9.29
N ALA A 44 5.09 3.07 -9.45
CA ALA A 44 6.21 3.49 -8.61
C ALA A 44 5.80 3.64 -7.13
N HIS A 45 4.62 4.22 -6.88
CA HIS A 45 4.08 4.34 -5.53
C HIS A 45 3.82 2.96 -4.89
N ALA A 46 3.10 2.08 -5.59
CA ALA A 46 2.82 0.72 -5.13
C ALA A 46 4.11 -0.11 -4.96
N ALA A 47 5.13 0.10 -5.80
CA ALA A 47 6.43 -0.57 -5.69
C ALA A 47 7.20 -0.17 -4.42
N GLY A 48 7.03 1.07 -3.94
CA GLY A 48 7.59 1.49 -2.65
C GLY A 48 7.02 0.66 -1.49
N HIS A 49 5.70 0.47 -1.46
CA HIS A 49 5.04 -0.38 -0.47
C HIS A 49 5.39 -1.86 -0.62
N ALA A 50 5.50 -2.33 -1.87
CA ALA A 50 5.98 -3.68 -2.16
C ALA A 50 7.38 -3.94 -1.60
N ALA A 51 8.29 -2.97 -1.75
CA ALA A 51 9.64 -3.05 -1.18
C ALA A 51 9.58 -3.08 0.36
N ALA A 52 8.73 -2.24 0.98
CA ALA A 52 8.55 -2.23 2.42
C ALA A 52 8.04 -3.57 2.98
N VAL A 53 6.96 -4.10 2.42
CA VAL A 53 6.40 -5.39 2.85
C VAL A 53 7.37 -6.53 2.55
N GLY A 54 8.03 -6.49 1.40
CA GLY A 54 9.02 -7.48 1.00
C GLY A 54 10.21 -7.56 1.94
N PHE A 55 10.69 -6.40 2.40
CA PHE A 55 11.78 -6.29 3.38
C PHE A 55 11.40 -6.85 4.75
N VAL A 56 10.17 -6.60 5.22
CA VAL A 56 9.72 -7.05 6.54
C VAL A 56 9.40 -8.57 6.55
N LEU A 57 8.72 -9.05 5.51
CA LEU A 57 8.23 -10.42 5.41
C LEU A 57 9.06 -11.28 4.43
N SER A 58 8.77 -11.19 3.14
CA SER A 58 9.52 -11.82 2.04
C SER A 58 9.14 -11.20 0.68
N PRO A 59 9.96 -11.35 -0.38
CA PRO A 59 9.67 -10.80 -1.71
C PRO A 59 8.32 -11.23 -2.29
N LEU A 60 7.85 -12.45 -1.97
CA LEU A 60 6.53 -12.92 -2.38
C LEU A 60 5.40 -12.05 -1.79
N PHE A 61 5.49 -11.71 -0.51
CA PHE A 61 4.54 -10.78 0.13
C PHE A 61 4.69 -9.36 -0.43
N GLY A 62 5.90 -8.94 -0.81
CA GLY A 62 6.11 -7.69 -1.52
C GLY A 62 5.37 -7.64 -2.86
N LEU A 63 5.45 -8.69 -3.68
CA LEU A 63 4.70 -8.80 -4.94
C LEU A 63 3.18 -8.81 -4.72
N ALA A 64 2.71 -9.47 -3.66
CA ALA A 64 1.30 -9.45 -3.28
C ALA A 64 0.84 -8.05 -2.86
N GLU A 65 1.63 -7.34 -2.06
CA GLU A 65 1.38 -5.94 -1.69
C GLU A 65 1.36 -5.05 -2.93
N PHE A 66 2.29 -5.22 -3.87
CA PHE A 66 2.27 -4.45 -5.12
C PHE A 66 0.91 -4.53 -5.80
N ALA A 67 0.40 -5.75 -6.01
CA ALA A 67 -0.88 -5.96 -6.69
C ALA A 67 -2.07 -5.39 -5.90
N VAL A 68 -2.12 -5.64 -4.59
CA VAL A 68 -3.23 -5.17 -3.73
C VAL A 68 -3.20 -3.65 -3.58
N HIS A 69 -2.04 -3.06 -3.30
CA HIS A 69 -1.86 -1.62 -3.11
C HIS A 69 -2.20 -0.85 -4.39
N TRP A 70 -1.69 -1.33 -5.54
CA TRP A 70 -2.02 -0.76 -6.84
C TRP A 70 -3.52 -0.77 -7.10
N LEU A 71 -4.20 -1.89 -6.81
CA LEU A 71 -5.64 -2.02 -7.00
C LEU A 71 -6.45 -1.11 -6.06
N LEU A 72 -6.08 -1.03 -4.78
CA LEU A 72 -6.76 -0.17 -3.81
C LEU A 72 -6.68 1.30 -4.25
N ASP A 73 -5.49 1.78 -4.60
CA ASP A 73 -5.28 3.15 -5.06
C ASP A 73 -6.01 3.44 -6.38
N PHE A 74 -5.99 2.49 -7.31
CA PHE A 74 -6.72 2.60 -8.57
C PHE A 74 -8.24 2.70 -8.36
N VAL A 75 -8.81 1.85 -7.51
CA VAL A 75 -10.24 1.86 -7.18
C VAL A 75 -10.61 3.13 -6.43
N LYS A 76 -9.79 3.58 -5.47
CA LYS A 76 -9.96 4.88 -4.81
C LYS A 76 -10.04 6.01 -5.82
N ALA A 77 -9.07 6.07 -6.74
CA ALA A 77 -8.98 7.14 -7.73
C ALA A 77 -10.20 7.14 -8.67
N ARG A 78 -10.66 5.97 -9.11
CA ARG A 78 -11.88 5.85 -9.93
C ARG A 78 -13.17 6.19 -9.18
N SER A 79 -13.17 6.01 -7.87
CA SER A 79 -14.32 6.29 -7.03
C SER A 79 -14.37 7.74 -6.56
N ASP A 80 -13.32 8.54 -6.73
CA ASP A 80 -13.34 9.96 -6.34
C ASP A 80 -14.17 10.79 -7.32
N HIS A 81 -15.23 11.42 -6.82
CA HIS A 81 -16.17 12.18 -7.63
C HIS A 81 -16.19 13.64 -7.13
N PRO A 82 -16.08 14.64 -8.02
CA PRO A 82 -15.93 16.04 -7.62
C PRO A 82 -17.14 16.58 -6.84
N ALA A 83 -18.33 15.99 -7.02
CA ALA A 83 -19.53 16.35 -6.25
C ALA A 83 -19.62 15.71 -4.84
N LYS A 84 -18.62 14.94 -4.39
CA LYS A 84 -18.62 14.38 -3.03
C LYS A 84 -18.55 15.50 -1.99
N SER A 85 -19.42 15.46 -0.99
CA SER A 85 -19.33 16.35 0.17
C SER A 85 -18.01 16.13 0.92
N GLU A 86 -17.57 17.14 1.67
CA GLU A 86 -16.37 17.05 2.50
C GLU A 86 -16.40 15.86 3.46
N LYS A 87 -17.56 15.64 4.12
CA LYS A 87 -17.77 14.47 5.00
C LYS A 87 -17.59 13.14 4.25
N ALA A 88 -18.09 13.04 3.02
CA ALA A 88 -17.92 11.83 2.21
C ALA A 88 -16.46 11.63 1.78
N ARG A 89 -15.74 12.71 1.46
CA ARG A 89 -14.29 12.66 1.14
C ARG A 89 -13.47 12.22 2.35
N ALA A 90 -13.73 12.77 3.54
CA ALA A 90 -13.07 12.38 4.77
C ALA A 90 -13.31 10.90 5.11
N MET A 91 -14.56 10.42 4.98
CA MET A 91 -14.84 9.01 5.19
C MET A 91 -14.09 8.13 4.19
N ALA A 92 -14.07 8.51 2.91
CA ALA A 92 -13.39 7.74 1.87
C ALA A 92 -11.88 7.65 2.14
N PHE A 93 -11.28 8.73 2.65
CA PHE A 93 -9.89 8.74 3.09
C PHE A 93 -9.64 7.80 4.28
N HIS A 94 -10.49 7.81 5.30
CA HIS A 94 -10.34 6.88 6.43
C HIS A 94 -10.52 5.42 6.02
N LEU A 95 -11.47 5.13 5.12
CA LEU A 95 -11.68 3.79 4.59
C LEU A 95 -10.47 3.33 3.77
N ASP A 96 -9.91 4.19 2.94
CA ASP A 96 -8.68 3.92 2.19
C ASP A 96 -7.53 3.51 3.12
N GLN A 97 -7.26 4.30 4.17
CA GLN A 97 -6.19 3.99 5.13
C GLN A 97 -6.48 2.71 5.93
N ALA A 98 -7.73 2.47 6.30
CA ALA A 98 -8.13 1.23 6.98
C ALA A 98 -7.91 -0.01 6.09
N LEU A 99 -8.22 0.06 4.80
CA LEU A 99 -7.98 -1.05 3.86
C LEU A 99 -6.49 -1.32 3.68
N HIS A 100 -5.68 -0.28 3.60
CA HIS A 100 -4.24 -0.44 3.54
C HIS A 100 -3.69 -1.07 4.81
N ILE A 101 -4.10 -0.66 6.02
CA ILE A 101 -3.69 -1.33 7.27
C ILE A 101 -4.20 -2.77 7.33
N ALA A 102 -5.44 -3.03 6.87
CA ALA A 102 -6.00 -4.39 6.83
C ALA A 102 -5.17 -5.33 5.95
N SER A 103 -4.62 -4.85 4.83
CA SER A 103 -3.71 -5.65 4.00
C SER A 103 -2.44 -6.07 4.76
N LYS A 104 -1.89 -5.20 5.63
CA LYS A 104 -0.70 -5.50 6.44
C LYS A 104 -1.00 -6.58 7.48
N LEU A 105 -2.17 -6.48 8.13
CA LEU A 105 -2.66 -7.52 9.04
C LEU A 105 -2.86 -8.86 8.32
N LEU A 106 -3.40 -8.83 7.10
CA LEU A 106 -3.58 -10.02 6.28
C LEU A 106 -2.23 -10.67 5.93
N TRP A 107 -1.24 -9.90 5.48
CA TRP A 107 0.09 -10.43 5.15
C TRP A 107 0.78 -11.05 6.34
N LEU A 108 0.75 -10.37 7.50
CA LEU A 108 1.29 -10.94 8.73
C LEU A 108 0.56 -12.23 9.11
N GLY A 109 -0.78 -12.25 9.06
CA GLY A 109 -1.57 -13.44 9.37
C GLY A 109 -1.25 -14.63 8.45
N LEU A 110 -1.09 -14.38 7.15
CA LEU A 110 -0.70 -15.41 6.19
C LEU A 110 0.75 -15.88 6.40
N ALA A 111 1.68 -14.98 6.70
CA ALA A 111 3.06 -15.33 7.02
C ALA A 111 3.16 -16.23 8.27
N LEU A 112 2.37 -15.94 9.31
CA LEU A 112 2.30 -16.75 10.53
C LEU A 112 1.64 -18.11 10.27
N ARG A 113 0.61 -18.15 9.40
CA ARG A 113 -0.08 -19.40 9.06
C ARG A 113 0.76 -20.31 8.16
N PHE A 114 1.62 -19.74 7.33
CA PHE A 114 2.42 -20.44 6.32
C PHE A 114 3.89 -19.98 6.40
N PRO A 115 4.65 -20.42 7.42
CA PRO A 115 6.01 -19.95 7.67
C PRO A 115 6.97 -20.25 6.52
N GLY A 116 6.72 -21.30 5.71
CA GLY A 116 7.51 -21.60 4.50
C GLY A 116 7.52 -20.47 3.45
N LEU A 117 6.57 -19.53 3.50
CA LEU A 117 6.55 -18.35 2.63
C LEU A 117 7.57 -17.28 3.04
N LEU A 118 8.19 -17.41 4.23
CA LEU A 118 9.22 -16.50 4.73
C LEU A 118 10.65 -16.91 4.34
N GLU A 119 10.84 -18.14 3.83
CA GLU A 119 12.18 -18.71 3.59
C GLU A 119 12.94 -18.08 2.42
N TYR A 120 12.26 -17.30 1.57
CA TYR A 120 12.88 -16.55 0.46
C TYR A 120 13.43 -15.18 0.88
N ARG A 121 14.13 -15.10 2.03
CA ARG A 121 14.92 -13.90 2.34
C ARG A 121 16.15 -13.92 1.45
N LEU A 122 16.18 -13.05 0.45
CA LEU A 122 17.44 -12.63 -0.14
C LEU A 122 18.18 -11.90 1.01
N PHE A 123 19.29 -12.49 1.46
CA PHE A 123 20.18 -12.05 2.53
C PHE A 123 19.70 -12.30 3.98
#